data_AF-A0A4R8ZII7-F1
#
_entry.id   AF-A0A4R8ZII7-F1
#
_cell.length_a   1.000
_cell.length_b   1.000
_cell.length_c   1.000
_cell.angle_alpha   90.00
_cell.angle_beta   90.00
_cell.angle_gamma   90.00
#
_symmetry.space_group_name_H-M   'P 1'
#
loop_
_entity.id
_entity.type
_entity.pdbx_description
1 polymer ?
#
loop_
_entity_poly.entity_id
_entity_poly.type
_entity_poly.pdbx_seq_one_letter_code
_entity_poly.pdbx_strand_id
1 'polypeptide(L)'
;MSDGDRDRLMPMERQLLAICDLRQEVQSGGFDSYFRYWGGDTAPLARSAIGHLLGRPWADLLAEAMSIFGEVYPLDCDSRTEQLEVLDADATLNEFDTRLYDLEPQQDSDALLTAALNTARTRPRSGRSFATRQSTSFPS
;
A
#
# COMPACT_ATOMS: atom_id res chain seq x y z
N MET A 1 -1.93 3.59 -17.02
CA MET A 1 -2.93 4.40 -16.29
C MET A 1 -2.23 5.68 -15.89
N SER A 2 -2.76 6.86 -16.18
CA SER A 2 -2.07 8.12 -15.81
C SER A 2 -2.31 8.44 -14.33
N ASP A 3 -1.44 9.24 -13.69
CA ASP A 3 -1.67 9.69 -12.30
C ASP A 3 -3.05 10.36 -12.13
N GLY A 4 -3.51 11.09 -13.15
CA GLY A 4 -4.85 11.70 -13.16
C GLY A 4 -6.01 10.70 -13.12
N ASP A 5 -5.81 9.44 -13.49
CA ASP A 5 -6.83 8.40 -13.37
C ASP A 5 -6.87 7.79 -11.95
N ARG A 6 -5.73 7.72 -11.25
CA ARG A 6 -5.64 7.27 -9.86
C ARG A 6 -6.28 8.26 -8.88
N ASP A 7 -6.18 9.56 -9.18
CA ASP A 7 -6.80 10.61 -8.35
C ASP A 7 -8.33 10.53 -8.31
N ARG A 8 -8.93 9.90 -9.33
CA ARG A 8 -10.38 9.66 -9.39
C ARG A 8 -10.85 8.51 -8.51
N LEU A 9 -9.93 7.64 -8.07
CA LEU A 9 -10.24 6.54 -7.16
C LEU A 9 -10.54 7.05 -5.75
N MET A 10 -11.37 6.32 -5.00
CA MET A 10 -11.50 6.58 -3.56
C MET A 10 -10.19 6.26 -2.83
N PRO A 11 -9.92 6.87 -1.66
CA PRO A 11 -8.69 6.58 -0.90
C PRO A 11 -8.43 5.08 -0.69
N MET A 12 -9.47 4.33 -0.34
CA MET A 12 -9.39 2.87 -0.15
C MET A 12 -9.10 2.12 -1.47
N GLU A 13 -9.64 2.58 -2.59
CA GLU A 13 -9.37 1.98 -3.90
C GLU A 13 -7.92 2.21 -4.33
N ARG A 14 -7.33 3.38 -4.02
CA ARG A 14 -5.89 3.60 -4.23
C ARG A 14 -5.02 2.71 -3.35
N GLN A 15 -5.42 2.49 -2.10
CA GLN A 15 -4.72 1.58 -1.19
C GLN A 15 -4.75 0.13 -1.67
N LEU A 16 -5.91 -0.34 -2.13
CA LEU A 16 -6.06 -1.65 -2.72
C LEU A 16 -5.23 -1.78 -4.01
N LEU A 17 -5.28 -0.76 -4.87
CA LEU A 17 -4.47 -0.74 -6.09
C LEU A 17 -2.97 -0.83 -5.78
N ALA A 18 -2.48 -0.07 -4.79
CA ALA A 18 -1.07 -0.13 -4.39
C ALA A 18 -0.64 -1.52 -3.90
N ILE A 19 -1.53 -2.25 -3.21
CA ILE A 19 -1.25 -3.64 -2.79
C ILE A 19 -1.30 -4.60 -3.99
N CYS A 20 -2.23 -4.39 -4.92
CA CYS A 20 -2.27 -5.18 -6.16
C CYS A 20 -1.03 -4.96 -7.01
N ASP A 21 -0.58 -3.71 -7.14
CA ASP A 21 0.65 -3.34 -7.86
C ASP A 21 1.87 -4.01 -7.20
N LEU A 22 1.98 -3.98 -5.87
CA LEU A 22 3.00 -4.75 -5.13
C LEU A 22 3.01 -6.22 -5.52
N ARG A 23 1.85 -6.88 -5.40
CA ARG A 23 1.76 -8.33 -5.66
C ARG A 23 2.08 -8.66 -7.11
N GLN A 24 1.56 -7.88 -8.06
CA GLN A 24 1.79 -8.08 -9.48
C GLN A 24 3.27 -7.91 -9.84
N GLU A 25 3.90 -6.82 -9.41
CA GLU A 25 5.29 -6.51 -9.75
C GLU A 25 6.23 -7.54 -9.15
N VAL A 26 6.06 -7.88 -7.86
CA VAL A 26 6.89 -8.90 -7.21
C VAL A 26 6.72 -10.27 -7.87
N GLN A 27 5.49 -10.66 -8.22
CA GLN A 27 5.24 -11.91 -8.95
C GLN A 27 5.88 -11.94 -10.34
N SER A 28 6.11 -10.78 -10.95
CA SER A 28 6.66 -10.66 -12.31
C SER A 28 8.19 -10.52 -12.36
N GLY A 29 8.80 -9.91 -11.34
CA GLY A 29 10.23 -9.59 -11.33
C GLY A 29 10.81 -9.28 -9.95
N GLY A 30 10.14 -9.69 -8.88
CA GLY A 30 10.62 -9.51 -7.51
C GLY A 30 10.48 -8.10 -6.96
N PHE A 31 10.95 -7.92 -5.73
CA PHE A 31 11.02 -6.63 -5.05
C PHE A 31 11.97 -5.66 -5.75
N ASP A 32 12.94 -6.16 -6.53
CA ASP A 32 13.78 -5.31 -7.39
C ASP A 32 12.94 -4.57 -8.43
N SER A 33 12.15 -5.29 -9.24
CA SER A 33 11.20 -4.67 -10.16
C SER A 33 10.22 -3.76 -9.43
N TYR A 34 9.67 -4.20 -8.31
CA TYR A 34 8.72 -3.40 -7.54
C TYR A 34 9.29 -2.04 -7.16
N PHE A 35 10.51 -1.99 -6.61
CA PHE A 35 11.12 -0.73 -6.16
C PHE A 35 11.71 0.10 -7.31
N ARG A 36 12.22 -0.51 -8.38
CA ARG A 36 12.79 0.23 -9.53
C ARG A 36 11.73 0.88 -10.41
N TYR A 37 10.49 0.39 -10.39
CA TYR A 37 9.45 0.89 -11.27
C TYR A 37 8.31 1.55 -10.50
N TRP A 38 7.15 1.66 -11.16
CA TRP A 38 5.97 2.37 -10.69
C TRP A 38 5.37 1.80 -9.41
N GLY A 39 5.65 0.53 -9.10
CA GLY A 39 5.25 -0.09 -7.83
C GLY A 39 5.79 0.69 -6.62
N GLY A 40 7.06 1.10 -6.68
CA GLY A 40 7.78 1.80 -5.62
C GLY A 40 7.17 3.15 -5.26
N ASP A 41 6.61 3.87 -6.24
CA ASP A 41 5.93 5.16 -6.00
C ASP A 41 4.76 5.01 -5.03
N THR A 42 4.14 3.82 -5.01
CA THR A 42 2.98 3.52 -4.18
C THR A 42 3.31 2.70 -2.93
N ALA A 43 4.58 2.36 -2.70
CA ALA A 43 5.00 1.56 -1.54
C ALA A 43 4.57 2.15 -0.18
N PRO A 44 4.66 3.47 0.07
CA PRO A 44 4.13 4.06 1.29
C PRO A 44 2.61 3.86 1.45
N LEU A 45 1.88 3.92 0.34
CA LEU A 45 0.43 3.72 0.34
C LEU A 45 0.07 2.25 0.60
N ALA A 46 0.75 1.31 -0.05
CA ALA A 46 0.62 -0.12 0.23
C ALA A 46 0.94 -0.41 1.70
N ARG A 47 2.05 0.12 2.21
CA ARG A 47 2.50 -0.04 3.60
C ARG A 47 1.49 0.49 4.61
N SER A 48 0.80 1.57 4.27
CA SER A 48 -0.25 2.16 5.10
C SER A 48 -1.46 1.24 5.26
N ALA A 49 -1.72 0.34 4.30
CA ALA A 49 -2.97 -0.41 4.19
C ALA A 49 -2.82 -1.93 4.44
N ILE A 50 -1.68 -2.50 4.05
CA ILE A 50 -1.50 -3.94 3.91
C ILE A 50 -1.71 -4.70 5.22
N GLY A 51 -1.33 -4.11 6.35
CA GLY A 51 -1.44 -4.75 7.67
C GLY A 51 -2.88 -5.02 8.12
N HIS A 52 -3.83 -4.19 7.70
CA HIS A 52 -5.24 -4.37 8.03
C HIS A 52 -6.00 -5.19 7.00
N LEU A 53 -5.42 -5.41 5.82
CA LEU A 53 -6.07 -6.12 4.72
C LEU A 53 -5.57 -7.54 4.57
N LEU A 54 -4.25 -7.74 4.69
CA LEU A 54 -3.58 -9.03 4.54
C LEU A 54 -2.88 -9.49 5.83
N GLY A 55 -2.92 -8.68 6.89
CA GLY A 55 -2.42 -9.04 8.20
C GLY A 55 -0.99 -8.57 8.47
N ARG A 56 -0.57 -8.78 9.73
CA ARG A 56 0.70 -8.28 10.26
C ARG A 56 1.95 -8.80 9.52
N PRO A 57 2.06 -10.10 9.15
CA PRO A 57 3.25 -10.61 8.47
C PRO A 57 3.57 -9.89 7.16
N TRP A 58 2.54 -9.55 6.38
CA TRP A 58 2.68 -8.79 5.14
C TRP A 58 3.16 -7.36 5.38
N ALA A 59 2.66 -6.71 6.43
CA ALA A 59 3.08 -5.37 6.81
C ALA A 59 4.52 -5.31 7.31
N ASP A 60 4.95 -6.32 8.08
CA ASP A 60 6.33 -6.39 8.56
C ASP A 60 7.29 -6.67 7.39
N LEU A 61 6.96 -7.61 6.50
CA LEU A 61 7.77 -7.87 5.30
C LEU A 61 7.97 -6.62 4.44
N LEU A 62 6.89 -5.90 4.11
CA LEU A 62 7.00 -4.68 3.31
C LEU A 62 7.76 -3.57 4.06
N ALA A 63 7.63 -3.48 5.39
CA ALA A 63 8.39 -2.52 6.18
C ALA A 63 9.89 -2.80 6.12
N GLU A 64 10.28 -4.06 6.29
CA GLU A 64 11.66 -4.51 6.22
C GLU A 64 12.25 -4.28 4.83
N ALA A 65 11.50 -4.64 3.78
CA ALA A 65 11.90 -4.39 2.40
C ALA A 65 12.09 -2.88 2.11
N MET A 66 11.20 -2.01 2.62
CA MET A 66 11.37 -0.56 2.48
C MET A 66 12.54 0.00 3.30
N SER A 67 12.95 -0.68 4.37
CA SER A 67 14.02 -0.20 5.27
C SER A 67 15.42 -0.29 4.67
N ILE A 68 15.59 -1.00 3.54
CA ILE A 68 16.88 -1.04 2.82
C ILE A 68 17.32 0.35 2.36
N PHE A 69 16.36 1.25 2.10
CA PHE A 69 16.61 2.63 1.71
C PHE A 69 16.92 3.55 2.90
N GLY A 70 16.98 3.01 4.13
CA GLY A 70 17.21 3.75 5.36
C GLY A 70 15.93 4.29 6.01
N GLU A 71 16.08 5.34 6.82
CA GLU A 71 14.98 5.91 7.63
C GLU A 71 13.90 6.58 6.77
N VAL A 72 14.29 7.18 5.64
CA VAL A 72 13.40 7.91 4.75
C VAL A 72 13.33 7.20 3.40
N TYR A 73 12.14 6.67 3.08
CA TYR A 73 11.90 6.02 1.80
C TYR A 73 11.92 7.04 0.64
N PRO A 74 12.76 6.85 -0.40
CA PRO A 74 12.82 7.75 -1.55
C PRO A 74 11.60 7.58 -2.46
N LEU A 75 10.85 8.66 -2.64
CA LEU A 75 9.68 8.69 -3.53
C LEU A 75 10.06 8.82 -5.02
N ASP A 76 11.27 9.26 -5.31
CA ASP A 76 11.79 9.38 -6.67
C ASP A 76 12.35 8.04 -7.18
N CYS A 77 12.01 7.71 -8.42
CA CYS A 77 12.34 6.45 -9.07
C CYS A 77 13.84 6.31 -9.36
N ASP A 78 14.46 7.38 -9.85
CA ASP A 78 15.89 7.38 -10.16
C ASP A 78 16.71 7.24 -8.87
N SER A 79 16.29 7.94 -7.81
CA SER A 79 16.90 7.84 -6.48
C SER A 79 16.82 6.42 -5.89
N ARG A 80 15.70 5.71 -6.07
CA ARG A 80 15.58 4.30 -5.66
C ARG A 80 16.55 3.42 -6.44
N THR A 81 16.56 3.58 -7.76
CA THR A 81 17.40 2.78 -8.65
C THR A 81 18.88 2.94 -8.30
N GLU A 82 19.34 4.18 -8.13
CA GLU A 82 20.72 4.47 -7.72
C GLU A 82 21.06 3.84 -6.35
N GLN A 83 20.16 3.94 -5.37
CA GLN A 83 20.41 3.35 -4.06
C GLN A 83 20.47 1.82 -4.11
N LEU A 84 19.61 1.16 -4.87
CA LEU A 84 19.66 -0.30 -5.03
C LEU A 84 20.99 -0.77 -5.63
N GLU A 85 21.52 -0.02 -6.60
CA GLU A 85 22.82 -0.30 -7.21
C GLU A 85 23.98 -0.08 -6.23
N VAL A 86 23.96 1.02 -5.46
CA VAL A 86 24.99 1.32 -4.46
C VAL A 86 25.00 0.30 -3.31
N LEU A 87 23.82 -0.20 -2.93
CA LEU A 87 23.66 -1.16 -1.84
C LEU A 87 23.99 -2.61 -2.25
N ASP A 88 24.13 -2.90 -3.55
CA ASP A 88 24.22 -4.28 -4.07
C ASP A 88 23.09 -5.16 -3.51
N ALA A 89 21.86 -4.64 -3.58
CA ALA A 89 20.72 -5.14 -2.81
C ALA A 89 20.13 -6.46 -3.35
N ASP A 90 20.61 -6.97 -4.48
CA ASP A 90 20.02 -8.10 -5.21
C ASP A 90 19.78 -9.32 -4.31
N ALA A 91 20.77 -9.70 -3.50
CA ALA A 91 20.65 -10.86 -2.62
C ALA A 91 19.57 -10.65 -1.54
N THR A 92 19.56 -9.48 -0.90
CA THR A 92 18.58 -9.14 0.14
C THR A 92 17.17 -9.03 -0.42
N LEU A 93 16.99 -8.47 -1.62
CA LEU A 93 15.70 -8.40 -2.28
C LEU A 93 15.15 -9.80 -2.62
N ASN A 94 16.01 -10.71 -3.05
CA ASN A 94 15.64 -12.09 -3.34
C ASN A 94 15.18 -12.88 -2.09
N GLU A 95 15.72 -12.53 -0.91
CA GLU A 95 15.22 -13.06 0.37
C GLU A 95 13.79 -12.56 0.67
N PHE A 96 13.49 -11.29 0.37
CA PHE A 96 12.14 -10.76 0.52
C PHE A 96 11.15 -11.38 -0.47
N ASP A 97 11.59 -11.66 -1.70
CA ASP A 97 10.78 -12.38 -2.70
C ASP A 97 10.37 -13.75 -2.17
N THR A 98 11.36 -14.51 -1.69
CA THR A 98 11.13 -15.83 -1.09
C THR A 98 10.12 -15.76 0.05
N ARG A 99 10.27 -14.78 0.95
CA ARG A 99 9.35 -14.59 2.07
C ARG A 99 7.94 -14.21 1.63
N LEU A 100 7.79 -13.41 0.56
CA LEU A 100 6.47 -13.09 0.01
C LEU A 100 5.83 -14.33 -0.60
N TYR A 101 6.59 -15.13 -1.35
CA TYR A 101 6.12 -16.38 -1.93
C TYR A 101 5.71 -17.41 -0.88
N ASP A 102 6.36 -17.41 0.29
CA ASP A 102 5.94 -18.24 1.41
C ASP A 102 4.66 -17.72 2.09
N LEU A 103 4.41 -16.40 2.06
CA LEU A 103 3.22 -15.78 2.66
C LEU A 103 1.96 -15.91 1.79
N GLU A 104 2.09 -15.77 0.47
CA GLU A 104 0.96 -15.84 -0.47
C GLU A 104 0.08 -17.08 -0.30
N PRO A 105 0.59 -18.33 -0.23
CA PRO A 105 -0.25 -19.52 -0.11
C PRO A 105 -0.89 -19.69 1.27
N GLN A 106 -0.53 -18.89 2.27
CA GLN A 106 -1.07 -19.02 3.64
C GLN A 106 -2.49 -18.47 3.76
N GLN A 107 -2.96 -17.68 2.80
CA GLN A 107 -4.30 -17.11 2.78
C GLN A 107 -4.78 -16.82 1.36
N ASP A 108 -6.10 -16.72 1.18
CA ASP A 108 -6.69 -16.26 -0.07
C ASP A 108 -6.65 -14.71 -0.12
N SER A 109 -5.49 -14.16 -0.48
CA SER A 109 -5.24 -12.72 -0.60
C SER A 109 -6.26 -12.05 -1.53
N ASP A 110 -6.65 -12.71 -2.62
CA ASP A 110 -7.60 -12.18 -3.60
C ASP A 110 -9.01 -12.05 -3.01
N ALA A 111 -9.46 -13.06 -2.28
CA ALA A 111 -10.73 -13.02 -1.58
C ALA A 111 -10.77 -11.91 -0.51
N LEU A 112 -9.68 -11.73 0.24
CA LEU A 112 -9.57 -10.68 1.26
C LEU A 112 -9.63 -9.27 0.65
N LEU A 113 -8.87 -9.01 -0.41
CA LEU A 113 -8.87 -7.70 -1.08
C LEU A 113 -10.22 -7.41 -1.76
N THR A 114 -10.84 -8.44 -2.35
CA THR A 114 -12.18 -8.33 -2.95
C THR A 114 -13.25 -8.01 -1.89
N ALA A 115 -13.21 -8.70 -0.75
CA ALA A 115 -14.12 -8.45 0.36
C ALA A 115 -13.96 -7.03 0.92
N ALA A 116 -12.72 -6.54 1.03
CA ALA A 116 -12.42 -5.18 1.48
C ALA A 116 -12.97 -4.12 0.51
N LEU A 117 -12.80 -4.33 -0.80
CA LEU A 117 -13.35 -3.44 -1.83
C LEU A 117 -14.88 -3.36 -1.75
N ASN A 118 -15.54 -4.50 -1.66
CA ASN A 118 -17.00 -4.57 -1.58
C ASN A 118 -17.54 -3.91 -0.29
N THR A 119 -16.84 -4.09 0.83
CA THR A 119 -17.17 -3.41 2.10
C THR A 119 -17.03 -1.90 1.98
N ALA A 120 -15.98 -1.42 1.33
CA ALA A 120 -15.75 0.01 1.13
C ALA A 120 -16.80 0.67 0.24
N ARG A 121 -17.29 -0.05 -0.77
CA ARG A 121 -18.34 0.41 -1.69
C ARG A 121 -19.75 0.41 -1.10
N THR A 122 -20.01 -0.46 -0.11
CA THR A 122 -21.33 -0.63 0.51
C THR A 122 -21.55 0.22 1.75
N ARG A 123 -20.47 0.68 2.42
CA ARG A 123 -20.62 1.63 3.52
C ARG A 123 -21.17 2.97 3.01
N PRO A 124 -22.33 3.45 3.52
CA PRO A 124 -22.81 4.77 3.16
C PRO A 124 -21.74 5.78 3.55
N ARG A 125 -21.42 6.71 2.63
CA ARG A 125 -20.56 7.85 2.92
C ARG A 125 -21.27 8.64 4.01
N SER A 126 -20.95 8.35 5.27
CA SER A 126 -21.47 9.05 6.43
C SER A 126 -21.16 10.53 6.24
N GLY A 127 -22.12 11.27 5.70
CA GLY A 127 -22.10 12.70 5.66
C GLY A 127 -21.85 13.17 7.08
N ARG A 128 -20.82 13.99 7.27
CA ARG A 128 -20.65 14.80 8.47
C ARG A 128 -21.96 15.60 8.65
N SER A 129 -22.88 15.06 9.43
CA SER A 129 -24.00 15.83 9.95
C SER A 129 -23.42 16.69 11.06
N PHE A 130 -22.99 17.89 10.70
CA PHE A 130 -22.78 18.95 11.67
C PHE A 130 -24.17 19.32 12.20
N ALA A 131 -24.58 18.69 13.29
CA ALA A 131 -25.68 19.18 14.10
C ALA A 131 -25.27 20.54 14.67
N THR A 132 -25.72 21.61 14.01
CA THR A 132 -25.73 22.97 14.50
C THR A 132 -26.42 22.99 15.86
N ARG A 133 -25.66 23.14 16.95
CA ARG A 133 -26.25 23.51 18.25
C ARG A 133 -26.73 24.96 18.14
N GLN A 134 -28.00 25.16 17.81
CA GLN A 134 -28.71 26.36 18.23
C GLN A 134 -28.80 26.31 19.75
N SER A 135 -28.00 27.11 20.45
CA SER A 135 -28.27 27.43 21.84
C SER A 135 -29.33 28.52 21.86
N THR A 136 -30.54 28.12 22.24
CA THR A 136 -31.65 29.02 22.50
C THR A 136 -31.37 29.85 23.75
N SER A 137 -31.57 31.15 23.63
CA SER A 137 -31.66 32.10 24.73
C SER A 137 -32.64 31.62 25.81
N PHE A 138 -32.27 31.80 27.08
CA PHE A 138 -33.21 31.78 28.20
C PHE A 138 -33.30 33.19 28.80
N PRO A 139 -34.52 33.73 29.01
CA PRO A 139 -34.71 34.98 29.72
C PRO A 139 -34.97 34.72 31.21
N SER A 140 -34.37 35.54 32.07
CA SER A 140 -35.02 36.38 33.10
C SER A 140 -33.94 37.05 33.94
#